data_AF-A0AAN8XFF1-F1
#
_entry.id   AF-A0AAN8XFF1-F1
#
_cell.length_a   1.000
_cell.length_b   1.000
_cell.length_c   1.000
_cell.angle_alpha   90.00
_cell.angle_beta   90.00
_cell.angle_gamma   90.00
#
_symmetry.space_group_name_H-M   'P 1'
#
loop_
_entity.id
_entity.type
_entity.pdbx_description
1 polymer ?
#
loop_
_entity_poly.entity_id
_entity_poly.type
_entity_poly.pdbx_seq_one_letter_code
_entity_poly.pdbx_strand_id
1 'polypeptide(L)'
;MFVCFEVDSYGHFFRKAKTRIADGVEPHWNQDFIIELEGSQTLRILCYEEHPKLGLQLRGKAHLELSKSWLNDTLTERRVSLQDLVLVLSLKFLPPEATLRRVPTGKSSGLFGANIAHICRREKRSVPFIVTRCVREVERRGMQEIGIYRVSGLASDITKLKKSFESNPYEAEQLIKEVDIHSVTGLLKLFLRELPEALYTDDLYPRFFEAFSAPDQEYRKTTLLTLFSSLPQLNQSIIAYLLEHLV
;
A
#
# COMPACT_ATOMS: atom_id res chain seq x y z
N MET A 1 23.01 -8.35 5.04
CA MET A 1 21.78 -9.05 5.46
C MET A 1 20.53 -8.21 5.20
N PHE A 2 19.38 -8.84 4.97
CA PHE A 2 18.07 -8.18 4.97
C PHE A 2 16.98 -9.11 5.50
N VAL A 3 15.85 -8.55 5.90
CA VAL A 3 14.71 -9.28 6.46
C VAL A 3 13.50 -9.12 5.55
N CYS A 4 12.82 -10.23 5.27
CA CYS A 4 11.53 -10.27 4.61
C CYS A 4 10.42 -10.63 5.59
N PHE A 5 9.30 -9.95 5.46
CA PHE A 5 8.08 -10.21 6.19
C PHE A 5 7.04 -10.75 5.21
N GLU A 6 6.53 -11.95 5.49
CA GLU A 6 5.51 -12.62 4.70
C GLU A 6 4.30 -12.92 5.57
N VAL A 7 3.10 -12.85 5.00
CA VAL A 7 1.88 -13.26 5.70
C VAL A 7 1.20 -14.37 4.92
N ASP A 8 0.44 -15.21 5.63
CA ASP A 8 -0.26 -16.34 5.05
C ASP A 8 -1.59 -15.94 4.41
N SER A 9 -1.89 -16.55 3.26
CA SER A 9 -3.18 -16.46 2.60
C SER A 9 -3.42 -17.74 1.82
N TYR A 10 -4.55 -18.41 2.05
CA TYR A 10 -4.95 -19.68 1.40
C TYR A 10 -3.84 -20.75 1.34
N GLY A 11 -3.10 -20.94 2.45
CA GLY A 11 -2.05 -21.95 2.57
C GLY A 11 -0.69 -21.56 1.96
N HIS A 12 -0.57 -20.36 1.39
CA HIS A 12 0.68 -19.82 0.85
C HIS A 12 1.14 -18.59 1.62
N PHE A 13 2.46 -18.33 1.64
CA PHE A 13 3.02 -17.11 2.23
C PHE A 13 3.37 -16.13 1.13
N PHE A 14 2.98 -14.88 1.33
CA PHE A 14 3.23 -13.79 0.39
C PHE A 14 4.08 -12.73 1.06
N ARG A 15 5.19 -12.37 0.42
CA ARG A 15 6.01 -11.24 0.86
C ARG A 15 5.19 -9.96 0.84
N LYS A 16 5.16 -9.29 2.00
CA LYS A 16 4.50 -8.01 2.22
C LYS A 16 5.50 -6.89 2.53
N ALA A 17 6.70 -7.19 3.02
CA ALA A 17 7.73 -6.16 3.21
C ALA A 17 9.15 -6.75 3.12
N LYS A 18 10.11 -5.90 2.80
CA LYS A 18 11.54 -6.23 2.74
C LYS A 18 12.34 -5.05 3.27
N THR A 19 13.28 -5.29 4.19
CA THR A 19 14.20 -4.26 4.65
C THR A 19 15.28 -3.94 3.60
N ARG A 20 15.91 -2.78 3.74
CA ARG A 20 17.16 -2.49 3.00
C ARG A 20 18.25 -3.48 3.42
N ILE A 21 19.21 -3.68 2.53
CA ILE A 21 20.40 -4.46 2.86
C ILE A 21 21.22 -3.65 3.88
N ALA A 22 21.59 -4.32 4.97
CA ALA A 22 22.45 -3.78 6.01
C ALA A 22 23.66 -4.69 6.19
N ASP A 23 24.83 -4.08 6.33
CA ASP A 23 26.10 -4.78 6.55
C ASP A 23 26.43 -4.86 8.04
N GLY A 24 27.37 -5.75 8.38
CA GLY A 24 27.83 -5.95 9.75
C GLY A 24 27.17 -7.15 10.46
N VAL A 25 27.69 -7.45 11.65
CA VAL A 25 27.31 -8.61 12.47
C VAL A 25 26.01 -8.35 13.24
N GLU A 26 25.78 -7.10 13.64
CA GLU A 26 24.57 -6.63 14.33
C GLU A 26 23.88 -5.54 13.49
N PRO A 27 23.17 -5.91 12.42
CA PRO A 27 22.54 -4.96 11.53
C PRO A 27 21.38 -4.22 12.22
N HIS A 28 21.35 -2.89 12.06
CA HIS A 28 20.25 -2.04 12.47
C HIS A 28 19.55 -1.45 11.24
N TRP A 29 18.30 -1.83 11.00
CA TRP A 29 17.53 -1.31 9.87
C TRP A 29 16.80 -0.01 10.19
N ASN A 30 16.15 0.08 11.37
CA ASN A 30 15.32 1.23 11.77
C ASN A 30 14.28 1.59 10.70
N GLN A 31 13.54 0.59 10.24
CA GLN A 31 12.55 0.72 9.16
C GLN A 31 11.17 0.30 9.60
N ASP A 32 10.19 1.12 9.25
CA ASP A 32 8.79 0.88 9.56
C ASP A 32 8.03 0.49 8.29
N PHE A 33 7.18 -0.53 8.43
CA PHE A 33 6.28 -1.00 7.38
C PHE A 33 4.86 -1.09 7.93
N ILE A 34 3.89 -0.77 7.07
CA ILE A 34 2.47 -1.06 7.34
C ILE A 34 2.10 -2.24 6.47
N ILE A 35 1.74 -3.37 7.09
CA ILE A 35 1.40 -4.61 6.40
C ILE A 35 -0.10 -4.84 6.46
N GLU A 36 -0.73 -4.90 5.29
CA GLU A 36 -2.15 -5.25 5.15
C GLU A 36 -2.32 -6.77 5.36
N LEU A 37 -3.08 -7.13 6.41
CA LEU A 37 -3.21 -8.52 6.86
C LEU A 37 -4.26 -9.32 6.07
N GLU A 38 -5.33 -8.73 5.53
CA GLU A 38 -6.30 -9.43 4.67
C GLU A 38 -6.82 -10.79 5.24
N GLY A 39 -6.94 -10.91 6.57
CA GLY A 39 -7.34 -12.16 7.24
C GLY A 39 -6.22 -13.16 7.54
N SER A 40 -4.96 -12.79 7.28
CA SER A 40 -3.77 -13.55 7.64
C SER A 40 -3.71 -13.85 9.14
N GLN A 41 -3.23 -15.03 9.48
CA GLN A 41 -3.12 -15.54 10.85
C GLN A 41 -1.66 -15.68 11.31
N THR A 42 -0.71 -15.68 10.38
CA THR A 42 0.69 -15.96 10.62
C THR A 42 1.58 -14.95 9.91
N LEU A 43 2.45 -14.30 10.67
CA LEU A 43 3.57 -13.54 10.15
C LEU A 43 4.82 -14.44 10.11
N ARG A 44 5.35 -14.68 8.92
CA ARG A 44 6.63 -15.35 8.71
C ARG A 44 7.72 -14.31 8.49
N ILE A 45 8.83 -14.50 9.20
CA ILE A 45 10.00 -13.63 9.15
C ILE A 45 11.15 -14.46 8.59
N LEU A 46 11.80 -13.95 7.55
CA LEU A 46 12.93 -14.59 6.87
C LEU A 46 14.12 -13.64 6.86
N CYS A 47 15.25 -14.05 7.43
CA CYS A 47 16.50 -13.30 7.37
C CYS A 47 17.40 -13.92 6.30
N TYR A 48 17.84 -13.08 5.36
CA TYR A 48 18.73 -13.48 4.28
C TYR A 48 20.07 -12.77 4.39
N GLU A 49 21.10 -13.46 3.94
CA GLU A 49 22.44 -12.92 3.75
C GLU A 49 22.90 -13.19 2.32
N GLU A 50 23.56 -12.20 1.73
CA GLU A 50 24.17 -12.35 0.42
C GLU A 50 25.63 -12.73 0.59
N HIS A 51 25.99 -13.94 0.13
CA HIS A 51 27.34 -14.46 0.22
C HIS A 51 28.05 -14.28 -1.13
N PRO A 52 29.28 -13.72 -1.18
CA PRO A 52 29.97 -13.41 -2.45
C PRO A 52 30.11 -14.56 -3.44
N LYS A 53 30.17 -15.81 -2.95
CA LYS A 53 30.34 -17.02 -3.78
C LYS A 53 29.07 -17.87 -3.93
N LEU A 54 28.17 -17.81 -2.95
CA LEU A 54 27.01 -18.72 -2.85
C LEU A 54 25.69 -18.00 -3.17
N GLY A 55 25.76 -16.71 -3.48
CA GLY A 55 24.59 -15.87 -3.69
C GLY A 55 23.76 -15.71 -2.42
N LEU A 56 22.45 -15.54 -2.62
CA LEU A 56 21.50 -15.32 -1.55
C LEU A 56 21.24 -16.59 -0.73
N GLN A 57 21.44 -16.52 0.59
CA GLN A 57 21.25 -17.63 1.53
C GLN A 57 20.26 -17.25 2.63
N LEU A 58 19.38 -18.19 3.01
CA LEU A 58 18.47 -18.01 4.15
C LEU A 58 19.24 -18.33 5.44
N ARG A 59 19.44 -17.32 6.29
CA ARG A 59 20.16 -17.44 7.57
C ARG A 59 19.28 -17.79 8.75
N GLY A 60 18.01 -17.38 8.71
CA GLY A 60 17.10 -17.65 9.82
C GLY A 60 15.64 -17.49 9.42
N LYS A 61 14.76 -18.22 10.10
CA LYS A 61 13.31 -18.15 9.90
C LYS A 61 12.57 -18.17 11.25
N ALA A 62 11.47 -17.45 11.33
CA ALA A 62 10.51 -17.54 12.43
C ALA A 62 9.08 -17.41 11.91
N HIS A 63 8.14 -17.89 12.73
CA HIS A 63 6.72 -17.73 12.53
C HIS A 63 6.13 -17.14 13.80
N LEU A 64 5.28 -16.13 13.64
CA LEU A 64 4.53 -15.51 14.71
C LEU A 64 3.04 -15.64 14.38
N GLU A 65 2.29 -16.26 15.27
CA GLU A 65 0.83 -16.27 15.19
C GLU A 65 0.29 -14.88 15.54
N LEU A 66 -0.43 -14.28 14.61
CA LEU A 66 -1.06 -12.98 14.75
C LEU A 66 -2.28 -13.11 15.66
N SER A 67 -2.07 -12.94 16.96
CA SER A 67 -3.11 -13.10 17.97
C SER A 67 -3.48 -11.78 18.63
N LYS A 68 -4.79 -11.56 18.81
CA LYS A 68 -5.33 -10.41 19.54
C LYS A 68 -4.92 -10.38 21.01
N SER A 69 -4.44 -11.50 21.57
CA SER A 69 -3.97 -11.56 22.96
C SER A 69 -2.73 -10.69 23.20
N TRP A 70 -1.96 -10.43 22.14
CA TRP A 70 -0.68 -9.75 22.27
C TRP A 70 -0.48 -8.63 21.24
N LEU A 71 -1.14 -8.71 20.08
CA LEU A 71 -1.11 -7.69 19.05
C LEU A 71 -2.23 -6.68 19.32
N ASN A 72 -1.86 -5.60 20.02
CA ASN A 72 -2.75 -4.50 20.40
C ASN A 72 -2.31 -3.18 19.74
N ASP A 73 -3.03 -2.09 19.98
CA ASP A 73 -2.77 -0.78 19.39
C ASP A 73 -1.50 -0.07 19.91
N THR A 74 -0.86 -0.62 20.94
CA THR A 74 0.37 -0.11 21.54
C THR A 74 1.59 -0.74 20.87
N LEU A 75 2.60 0.08 20.59
CA LEU A 75 3.85 -0.38 20.01
C LEU A 75 4.63 -1.19 21.05
N THR A 76 4.74 -2.51 20.84
CA THR A 76 5.40 -3.44 21.75
C THR A 76 6.67 -4.01 21.12
N GLU A 77 7.80 -3.86 21.80
CA GLU A 77 9.06 -4.49 21.38
C GLU A 77 9.00 -6.00 21.61
N ARG A 78 9.55 -6.76 20.66
CA ARG A 78 9.62 -8.21 20.67
C ARG A 78 10.98 -8.68 20.21
N ARG A 79 11.50 -9.69 20.89
CA ARG A 79 12.71 -10.44 20.51
C ARG A 79 12.26 -11.76 19.91
N VAL A 80 12.57 -11.97 18.63
CA VAL A 80 12.18 -13.14 17.86
C VAL A 80 13.42 -13.96 17.55
N SER A 81 13.46 -15.22 18.00
CA SER A 81 14.54 -16.14 17.66
C SER A 81 14.37 -16.64 16.22
N LEU A 82 15.39 -16.40 15.40
CA LEU A 82 15.52 -16.82 14.01
C LEU A 82 16.64 -17.87 13.93
N GLN A 83 16.48 -19.01 14.61
CA GLN A 83 17.54 -20.02 14.80
C GLN A 83 18.70 -19.49 15.66
N ASP A 84 19.88 -19.29 15.07
CA ASP A 84 21.09 -18.74 15.72
C ASP A 84 21.04 -17.21 15.88
N LEU A 85 20.10 -16.54 15.22
CA LEU A 85 19.95 -15.09 15.26
C LEU A 85 18.78 -14.67 16.16
N VAL A 86 18.83 -13.44 16.67
CA VAL A 86 17.71 -12.79 17.37
C VAL A 86 17.38 -11.48 16.66
N LEU A 87 16.15 -11.38 16.16
CA LEU A 87 15.63 -10.14 15.60
C LEU A 87 14.84 -9.38 16.68
N VAL A 88 15.20 -8.12 16.91
CA VAL A 88 14.42 -7.20 17.74
C VAL A 88 13.57 -6.34 16.83
N LEU A 89 12.26 -6.32 17.07
CA LEU A 89 11.31 -5.55 16.28
C LEU A 89 10.14 -5.12 17.16
N SER A 90 9.47 -4.02 16.77
CA SER A 90 8.30 -3.54 17.48
C SER A 90 7.04 -3.70 16.65
N LEU A 91 5.94 -4.18 17.24
CA LEU A 91 4.66 -4.39 16.56
C LEU A 91 3.52 -3.67 17.26
N LYS A 92 2.58 -3.17 16.46
CA LYS A 92 1.25 -2.75 16.90
C LYS A 92 0.21 -3.14 15.85
N PHE A 93 -0.99 -3.42 16.31
CA PHE A 93 -2.18 -3.55 15.48
C PHE A 93 -2.69 -2.16 15.09
N LEU A 94 -3.00 -1.97 13.82
CA LEU A 94 -3.77 -0.82 13.37
C LEU A 94 -5.15 -1.32 12.97
N PRO A 95 -6.21 -0.98 13.73
CA PRO A 95 -7.55 -1.43 13.40
C PRO A 95 -8.01 -0.77 12.08
N PRO A 96 -8.91 -1.42 11.31
CA PRO A 96 -9.39 -0.88 10.04
C PRO A 96 -9.88 0.56 10.17
N GLU A 97 -10.56 0.91 11.26
CA GLU A 97 -11.09 2.24 11.55
C GLU A 97 -9.99 3.30 11.71
N ALA A 98 -8.77 2.90 12.08
CA ALA A 98 -7.61 3.79 12.13
C ALA A 98 -6.97 3.98 10.75
N THR A 99 -7.07 2.99 9.86
CA THR A 99 -6.45 3.01 8.52
C THR A 99 -7.39 3.52 7.41
N LEU A 100 -8.70 3.37 7.58
CA LEU A 100 -9.77 3.73 6.66
C LEU A 100 -10.46 5.05 7.05
N ARG A 101 -9.79 5.94 7.81
CA ARG A 101 -10.39 7.22 8.20
C ARG A 101 -10.65 8.11 6.99
N ARG A 102 -11.85 7.99 6.43
CA ARG A 102 -12.42 8.90 5.43
C ARG A 102 -12.98 10.15 6.08
N VAL A 103 -12.17 10.79 6.92
CA VAL A 103 -12.57 12.03 7.57
C VAL A 103 -12.15 13.16 6.65
N PRO A 104 -13.08 14.03 6.21
CA PRO A 104 -12.72 15.21 5.45
C PRO A 104 -11.64 16.00 6.18
N THR A 105 -10.60 16.41 5.46
CA THR A 105 -9.59 17.29 6.05
C THR A 105 -10.24 18.63 6.38
N GLY A 106 -10.02 19.12 7.61
CA GLY A 106 -10.42 20.48 8.00
C GLY A 106 -9.57 21.57 7.33
N LYS A 107 -8.51 21.19 6.60
CA LYS A 107 -7.65 22.12 5.88
C LYS A 107 -8.20 22.37 4.48
N SER A 108 -8.68 23.58 4.22
CA SER A 108 -9.23 23.99 2.91
C SER A 108 -8.27 23.84 1.73
N SER A 109 -6.95 23.81 1.97
CA SER A 109 -5.92 23.63 0.94
C SER A 109 -5.32 22.22 0.86
N GLY A 110 -5.71 21.29 1.75
CA GLY A 110 -5.12 19.95 1.82
C GLY A 110 -5.27 19.14 0.53
N LEU A 111 -4.34 18.19 0.30
CA LEU A 111 -4.45 17.21 -0.79
C LEU A 111 -5.06 15.90 -0.28
N PHE A 112 -4.51 15.36 0.82
CA PHE A 112 -5.03 14.16 1.45
C PHE A 112 -6.23 14.50 2.33
N GLY A 113 -7.27 13.64 2.33
CA GLY A 113 -8.53 13.94 3.03
C GLY A 113 -9.44 14.94 2.30
N ALA A 114 -9.02 15.52 1.18
CA ALA A 114 -9.81 16.50 0.43
C ALA A 114 -10.77 15.82 -0.56
N ASN A 115 -11.90 16.49 -0.84
CA ASN A 115 -12.83 16.00 -1.85
C ASN A 115 -12.16 16.00 -3.23
N ILE A 116 -12.20 14.84 -3.91
CA ILE A 116 -11.52 14.63 -5.17
C ILE A 116 -11.95 15.62 -6.27
N ALA A 117 -13.22 16.01 -6.29
CA ALA A 117 -13.73 16.98 -7.25
C ALA A 117 -13.15 18.38 -7.01
N HIS A 118 -12.90 18.77 -5.76
CA HIS A 118 -12.24 20.02 -5.44
C HIS A 118 -10.78 20.02 -5.92
N ILE A 119 -10.05 18.92 -5.68
CA ILE A 119 -8.67 18.74 -6.14
C ILE A 119 -8.59 18.88 -7.66
N CYS A 120 -9.41 18.13 -8.39
CA CYS A 120 -9.48 18.15 -9.86
C CYS A 120 -9.79 19.56 -10.40
N ARG A 121 -10.76 20.28 -9.81
CA ARG A 121 -11.09 21.66 -10.21
C ARG A 121 -9.94 22.62 -9.99
N ARG A 122 -9.27 22.57 -8.83
CA ARG A 122 -8.13 23.41 -8.50
C ARG A 122 -6.96 23.19 -9.46
N GLU A 123 -6.70 21.94 -9.79
CA GLU A 123 -5.63 21.54 -10.71
C GLU A 123 -6.01 21.69 -12.19
N LYS A 124 -7.29 21.96 -12.48
CA LYS A 124 -7.87 21.99 -13.84
C LYS A 124 -7.59 20.69 -14.62
N ARG A 125 -7.77 19.55 -13.97
CA ARG A 125 -7.50 18.21 -14.51
C ARG A 125 -8.66 17.25 -14.20
N SER A 126 -8.87 16.27 -15.08
CA SER A 126 -9.83 15.17 -14.85
C SER A 126 -9.28 14.11 -13.89
N VAL A 127 -7.96 13.92 -13.88
CA VAL A 127 -7.23 13.02 -12.98
C VAL A 127 -6.22 13.84 -12.17
N PRO A 128 -6.17 13.71 -10.83
CA PRO A 128 -5.25 14.48 -10.00
C PRO A 128 -3.78 14.23 -10.36
N PHE A 129 -2.97 15.27 -10.21
CA PHE A 129 -1.54 15.23 -10.50
C PHE A 129 -0.83 14.11 -9.74
N ILE A 130 -1.10 13.94 -8.45
CA ILE A 130 -0.52 12.86 -7.63
C ILE A 130 -0.80 11.47 -8.21
N VAL A 131 -2.02 11.22 -8.71
CA VAL A 131 -2.40 9.93 -9.31
C VAL A 131 -1.59 9.70 -10.59
N THR A 132 -1.58 10.67 -11.51
CA THR A 132 -0.83 10.55 -12.77
C THR A 132 0.68 10.42 -12.54
N ARG A 133 1.24 11.10 -11.53
CA ARG A 133 2.66 11.02 -11.19
C ARG A 133 3.05 9.67 -10.62
N CYS A 134 2.24 9.11 -9.72
CA CYS A 134 2.49 7.79 -9.18
C CYS A 134 2.38 6.71 -10.26
N VAL A 135 1.30 6.72 -11.05
CA VAL A 135 1.06 5.75 -12.13
C VAL A 135 2.20 5.78 -13.14
N ARG A 136 2.56 6.95 -13.67
CA ARG A 136 3.66 7.08 -14.65
C ARG A 136 4.99 6.57 -14.11
N GLU A 137 5.27 6.77 -12.83
CA GLU A 137 6.50 6.26 -12.24
C GLU A 137 6.48 4.74 -12.09
N VAL A 138 5.34 4.16 -11.73
CA VAL A 138 5.15 2.70 -11.69
C VAL A 138 5.28 2.10 -13.08
N GLU A 139 4.70 2.72 -14.11
CA GLU A 139 4.87 2.28 -15.50
C GLU A 139 6.33 2.37 -15.95
N ARG A 140 7.05 3.41 -15.51
CA ARG A 140 8.44 3.65 -15.90
C ARG A 140 9.42 2.62 -15.32
N ARG A 141 9.25 2.20 -14.06
CA ARG A 141 10.24 1.34 -13.36
C ARG A 141 9.66 0.24 -12.45
N GLY A 142 8.35 0.19 -12.26
CA GLY A 142 7.67 -0.75 -11.38
C GLY A 142 7.08 -1.98 -12.05
N MET A 143 6.93 -1.97 -13.39
CA MET A 143 6.25 -3.07 -14.10
C MET A 143 6.98 -4.41 -14.04
N GLN A 144 8.30 -4.40 -13.82
CA GLN A 144 9.12 -5.61 -13.65
C GLN A 144 9.34 -5.97 -12.18
N GLU A 145 8.83 -5.17 -11.25
CA GLU A 145 9.08 -5.33 -9.82
C GLU A 145 8.10 -6.34 -9.20
N ILE A 146 8.65 -7.32 -8.49
CA ILE A 146 7.87 -8.45 -7.96
C ILE A 146 6.92 -7.95 -6.87
N GLY A 147 5.62 -8.18 -7.08
CA GLY A 147 4.59 -7.82 -6.11
C GLY A 147 4.36 -6.32 -6.02
N ILE A 148 4.49 -5.59 -7.13
CA ILE A 148 4.00 -4.22 -7.25
C ILE A 148 2.54 -4.13 -6.74
N TYR A 149 2.21 -3.06 -6.02
CA TYR A 149 0.96 -2.87 -5.25
C TYR A 149 0.70 -3.83 -4.06
N ARG A 150 1.33 -5.01 -4.02
CA ARG A 150 1.18 -6.00 -2.93
C ARG A 150 2.21 -5.84 -1.82
N VAL A 151 3.47 -5.56 -2.17
CA VAL A 151 4.57 -5.32 -1.23
C VAL A 151 4.49 -3.88 -0.74
N SER A 152 4.60 -3.70 0.57
CA SER A 152 4.62 -2.41 1.25
C SER A 152 5.99 -1.75 1.15
N GLY A 153 5.98 -0.48 0.73
CA GLY A 153 7.14 0.40 0.87
C GLY A 153 7.38 0.87 2.29
N LEU A 154 8.44 1.64 2.46
CA LEU A 154 8.83 2.22 3.74
C LEU A 154 7.84 3.30 4.17
N ALA A 155 7.31 3.20 5.38
CA ALA A 155 6.34 4.16 5.91
C ALA A 155 6.93 5.59 6.01
N SER A 156 8.23 5.70 6.28
CA SER A 156 8.96 6.97 6.30
C SER A 156 9.00 7.63 4.93
N ASP A 157 9.28 6.88 3.86
CA ASP A 157 9.29 7.38 2.48
C ASP A 157 7.87 7.81 2.05
N ILE A 158 6.85 7.01 2.36
CA ILE A 158 5.44 7.37 2.09
C ILE A 158 5.07 8.67 2.80
N THR A 159 5.45 8.82 4.08
CA THR A 159 5.19 10.04 4.86
C THR A 159 5.94 11.25 4.29
N LYS A 160 7.18 11.07 3.85
CA LYS A 160 8.00 12.12 3.21
C LYS A 160 7.36 12.57 1.89
N LEU A 161 6.94 11.62 1.05
CA LEU A 161 6.24 11.88 -0.20
C LEU A 161 4.91 12.60 0.03
N LYS A 162 4.08 12.13 0.97
CA LYS A 162 2.81 12.77 1.34
C LYS A 162 3.02 14.23 1.69
N LYS A 163 3.96 14.53 2.60
CA LYS A 163 4.31 15.90 2.98
C LYS A 163 4.74 16.74 1.78
N SER A 164 5.60 16.18 0.92
CA SER A 164 6.10 16.88 -0.26
C SER A 164 4.99 17.21 -1.25
N PHE A 165 4.04 16.31 -1.51
CA PHE A 165 2.89 16.59 -2.37
C PHE A 165 1.95 17.65 -1.79
N GLU A 166 1.81 17.70 -0.46
CA GLU A 166 1.00 18.72 0.21
C GLU A 166 1.66 20.10 0.23
N SER A 167 2.99 20.18 0.17
CA SER A 167 3.74 21.44 0.22
C SER A 167 4.17 21.96 -1.16
N ASN A 168 4.80 21.12 -1.97
CA ASN A 168 5.37 21.49 -3.27
C ASN A 168 5.31 20.30 -4.26
N PRO A 169 4.29 20.25 -5.13
CA PRO A 169 4.14 19.18 -6.11
C PRO A 169 5.34 18.98 -7.05
N TYR A 170 6.12 20.03 -7.34
CA TYR A 170 7.32 19.92 -8.20
C TYR A 170 8.49 19.23 -7.50
N GLU A 171 8.69 19.49 -6.20
CA GLU A 171 9.68 18.74 -5.41
C GLU A 171 9.26 17.29 -5.24
N ALA A 172 7.96 17.05 -5.02
CA ALA A 172 7.42 15.70 -4.93
C ALA A 172 7.67 14.90 -6.22
N GLU A 173 7.64 15.59 -7.37
CA GLU A 173 7.93 15.05 -8.69
C GLU A 173 9.34 14.45 -8.79
N GLN A 174 10.33 15.12 -8.19
CA GLN A 174 11.71 14.64 -8.14
C GLN A 174 11.89 13.56 -7.08
N LEU A 175 11.34 13.78 -5.88
CA LEU A 175 11.45 12.82 -4.78
C LEU A 175 10.87 11.45 -5.13
N ILE A 176 9.79 11.38 -5.92
CA ILE A 176 9.21 10.13 -6.42
C ILE A 176 10.25 9.25 -7.15
N LYS A 177 11.24 9.85 -7.81
CA LYS A 177 12.26 9.12 -8.59
C LYS A 177 13.34 8.50 -7.69
N GLU A 178 13.52 9.05 -6.49
CA GLU A 178 14.58 8.66 -5.55
C GLU A 178 14.14 7.58 -4.56
N VAL A 179 12.84 7.50 -4.26
CA VAL A 179 12.28 6.55 -3.29
C VAL A 179 12.05 5.17 -3.92
N ASP A 180 11.92 4.14 -3.08
CA ASP A 180 11.54 2.80 -3.52
C ASP A 180 10.16 2.80 -4.22
N ILE A 181 9.96 1.94 -5.23
CA ILE A 181 8.71 1.94 -6.00
C ILE A 181 7.52 1.43 -5.18
N HIS A 182 7.76 0.55 -4.21
CA HIS A 182 6.72 0.10 -3.29
C HIS A 182 6.25 1.25 -2.38
N SER A 183 7.10 2.26 -2.13
CA SER A 183 6.71 3.49 -1.44
C SER A 183 5.83 4.38 -2.33
N VAL A 184 6.09 4.44 -3.65
CA VAL A 184 5.23 5.17 -4.60
C VAL A 184 3.85 4.52 -4.72
N THR A 185 3.77 3.20 -4.87
CA THR A 185 2.47 2.50 -4.86
C THR A 185 1.76 2.63 -3.52
N GLY A 186 2.50 2.56 -2.41
CA GLY A 186 1.98 2.81 -1.06
C GLY A 186 1.37 4.22 -0.91
N LEU A 187 2.01 5.24 -1.48
CA LEU A 187 1.49 6.61 -1.51
C LEU A 187 0.18 6.70 -2.30
N LEU A 188 0.12 6.09 -3.49
CA LEU A 188 -1.10 6.08 -4.31
C LEU A 188 -2.26 5.41 -3.57
N LYS A 189 -2.02 4.24 -2.96
CA LYS A 189 -3.02 3.55 -2.13
C LYS A 189 -3.47 4.42 -0.96
N LEU A 190 -2.53 5.10 -0.28
CA LEU A 190 -2.84 5.99 0.83
C LEU A 190 -3.71 7.17 0.40
N PHE A 191 -3.39 7.80 -0.73
CA PHE A 191 -4.16 8.93 -1.26
C PHE A 191 -5.62 8.55 -1.52
N LEU A 192 -5.83 7.41 -2.21
CA LEU A 192 -7.18 6.91 -2.51
C LEU A 192 -7.94 6.51 -1.24
N ARG A 193 -7.24 5.92 -0.27
CA ARG A 193 -7.83 5.46 1.00
C ARG A 193 -8.26 6.61 1.91
N GLU A 194 -7.54 7.72 1.89
CA GLU A 194 -7.84 8.90 2.70
C GLU A 194 -8.87 9.83 2.05
N LEU A 195 -9.38 9.54 0.85
CA LEU A 195 -10.48 10.33 0.29
C LEU A 195 -11.70 10.30 1.24
N PRO A 196 -12.44 11.41 1.38
CA PRO A 196 -13.63 11.46 2.23
C PRO A 196 -14.76 10.55 1.72
N GLU A 197 -14.71 10.16 0.45
CA GLU A 197 -15.63 9.21 -0.19
C GLU A 197 -14.82 8.32 -1.16
N ALA A 198 -15.16 7.04 -1.28
CA ALA A 198 -14.53 6.13 -2.24
C ALA A 198 -14.72 6.61 -3.69
N LEU A 199 -13.78 6.24 -4.56
CA LEU A 199 -13.94 6.47 -6.01
C LEU A 199 -15.22 5.82 -6.57
N TYR A 200 -15.59 4.64 -6.08
CA TYR A 200 -16.81 3.93 -6.49
C TYR A 200 -18.07 4.41 -5.76
N THR A 201 -17.96 5.46 -4.94
CA THR A 201 -18.98 6.00 -4.00
C THR A 201 -19.49 4.99 -2.99
N ASP A 202 -19.88 5.46 -1.81
CA ASP A 202 -20.37 4.54 -0.78
C ASP A 202 -21.79 4.03 -1.12
N ASP A 203 -22.56 4.81 -1.86
CA ASP A 203 -23.91 4.47 -2.31
C ASP A 203 -23.93 3.39 -3.42
N LEU A 204 -22.97 3.44 -4.36
CA LEU A 204 -22.96 2.52 -5.51
C LEU A 204 -22.13 1.26 -5.27
N TYR A 205 -21.15 1.30 -4.36
CA TYR A 205 -20.27 0.17 -4.11
C TYR A 205 -20.99 -1.16 -3.79
N PRO A 206 -22.03 -1.21 -2.94
CA PRO A 206 -22.80 -2.45 -2.71
C PRO A 206 -23.42 -3.00 -4.01
N ARG A 207 -23.93 -2.12 -4.87
CA ARG A 207 -24.56 -2.50 -6.15
C ARG A 207 -23.54 -3.05 -7.14
N PHE A 208 -22.31 -2.52 -7.16
CA PHE A 208 -21.22 -3.09 -7.95
C PHE A 208 -20.89 -4.51 -7.50
N PHE A 209 -20.87 -4.77 -6.19
CA PHE A 209 -20.57 -6.08 -5.63
C PHE A 209 -21.68 -7.10 -5.96
N GLU A 210 -22.95 -6.71 -5.83
CA GLU A 210 -24.10 -7.52 -6.23
C GLU A 210 -24.04 -7.85 -7.72
N ALA A 211 -23.80 -6.85 -8.57
CA ALA A 211 -23.68 -7.04 -10.02
C ALA A 211 -22.54 -7.99 -10.38
N PHE A 212 -21.38 -7.86 -9.73
CA PHE A 212 -20.22 -8.74 -9.95
C PHE A 212 -20.49 -10.20 -9.57
N SER A 213 -21.34 -10.41 -8.56
CA SER A 213 -21.72 -11.74 -8.05
C SER A 213 -22.81 -12.42 -8.90
N ALA A 214 -23.36 -11.73 -9.90
CA ALA A 214 -24.38 -12.29 -10.77
C ALA A 214 -23.81 -13.45 -11.62
N PRO A 215 -24.55 -14.57 -11.76
CA PRO A 215 -24.08 -15.75 -12.48
C PRO A 215 -24.04 -15.53 -14.00
N ASP A 216 -24.99 -14.75 -14.55
CA ASP A 216 -25.06 -14.48 -15.97
C ASP A 216 -24.03 -13.43 -16.39
N GLN A 217 -23.16 -13.79 -17.34
CA GLN A 217 -22.04 -12.96 -17.75
C GLN A 217 -22.45 -11.68 -18.48
N GLU A 218 -23.46 -11.74 -19.37
CA GLU A 218 -23.89 -10.57 -20.15
C GLU A 218 -24.68 -9.59 -19.27
N TYR A 219 -25.52 -10.09 -18.38
CA TYR A 219 -26.20 -9.31 -17.36
C TYR A 219 -25.20 -8.64 -16.41
N ARG A 220 -24.21 -9.39 -15.92
CA ARG A 220 -23.12 -8.85 -15.08
C ARG A 220 -22.40 -7.72 -15.79
N LYS A 221 -21.97 -7.94 -17.03
CA LYS A 221 -21.26 -6.93 -17.85
C LYS A 221 -22.12 -5.68 -18.04
N THR A 222 -23.36 -5.85 -18.48
CA THR A 222 -24.29 -4.74 -18.75
C THR A 222 -24.60 -3.94 -17.49
N THR A 223 -24.85 -4.62 -16.38
CA THR A 223 -25.13 -3.98 -15.09
C THR A 223 -23.91 -3.22 -14.57
N LEU A 224 -22.71 -3.82 -14.63
CA LEU A 224 -21.47 -3.16 -14.21
C LEU A 224 -21.18 -1.89 -15.02
N LEU A 225 -21.36 -1.94 -16.35
CA LEU A 225 -21.19 -0.77 -17.23
C LEU A 225 -22.22 0.32 -16.91
N THR A 226 -23.48 -0.06 -16.66
CA THR A 226 -24.55 0.88 -16.29
C THR A 226 -24.24 1.58 -14.97
N LEU A 227 -23.80 0.82 -13.95
CA LEU A 227 -23.37 1.39 -12.67
C LEU A 227 -22.15 2.30 -12.85
N PHE A 228 -21.17 1.90 -13.67
CA PHE A 228 -20.02 2.74 -13.98
C PHE A 228 -20.42 4.08 -14.60
N SER A 229 -21.33 4.07 -15.58
CA SER A 229 -21.84 5.30 -16.20
C SER A 229 -22.65 6.19 -15.23
N SER A 230 -23.13 5.63 -14.11
CA SER A 230 -23.84 6.40 -13.07
C SER A 230 -22.92 7.10 -12.06
N LEU A 231 -21.63 6.77 -12.03
CA LEU A 231 -20.65 7.44 -11.17
C LEU A 231 -20.45 8.91 -11.60
N PRO A 232 -19.98 9.81 -10.71
CA PRO A 232 -19.57 11.14 -11.12
C PRO A 232 -18.50 11.11 -12.22
N GLN A 233 -18.56 12.02 -13.18
CA GLN A 233 -17.65 12.05 -14.34
C GLN A 233 -16.15 12.04 -13.97
N LEU A 234 -15.79 12.75 -12.89
CA LEU A 234 -14.41 12.78 -12.40
C LEU A 234 -13.99 11.42 -11.83
N ASN A 235 -14.87 10.76 -11.07
CA ASN A 235 -14.63 9.42 -10.53
C ASN A 235 -14.44 8.43 -11.68
N GLN A 236 -15.30 8.45 -12.70
CA GLN A 236 -15.17 7.62 -13.90
C GLN A 236 -13.81 7.82 -14.57
N SER A 237 -13.38 9.08 -14.76
CA SER A 237 -12.11 9.41 -15.41
C SER A 237 -10.90 8.86 -14.64
N ILE A 238 -10.92 8.98 -13.31
CA ILE A 238 -9.85 8.47 -12.44
C ILE A 238 -9.84 6.94 -12.42
N ILE A 239 -11.01 6.31 -12.29
CA ILE A 239 -11.14 4.85 -12.30
C ILE A 239 -10.67 4.29 -13.64
N ALA A 240 -11.12 4.85 -14.77
CA ALA A 240 -10.69 4.41 -16.09
C ALA A 240 -9.17 4.50 -16.26
N TYR A 241 -8.55 5.61 -15.82
CA TYR A 241 -7.10 5.77 -15.85
C TYR A 241 -6.36 4.75 -14.98
N LEU A 242 -6.89 4.45 -13.80
CA LEU A 242 -6.31 3.42 -12.92
C LEU A 242 -6.49 2.01 -13.48
N LEU A 243 -7.64 1.70 -14.09
CA LEU A 243 -7.90 0.40 -14.71
C LEU A 243 -7.02 0.19 -15.94
N GLU A 244 -6.82 1.21 -16.77
CA GLU A 244 -5.88 1.15 -17.91
C GLU A 244 -4.45 0.82 -17.46
N HIS A 245 -4.04 1.31 -16.29
CA HIS A 245 -2.74 1.01 -15.71
C HIS A 245 -2.62 -0.41 -15.11
N LEU A 246 -3.69 -0.91 -14.49
CA LEU A 246 -3.68 -2.15 -13.70
C LEU A 246 -3.93 -3.43 -14.53
N VAL A 247 -4.27 -3.29 -15.81
CA VAL A 247 -4.60 -4.38 -16.74
C VAL A 247 -3.40 -4.80 -17.58
#